data_AF-A0A939B4J3-F1
#
_entry.id   AF-A0A939B4J3-F1
#
_cell.length_a   1.000
_cell.length_b   1.000
_cell.length_c   1.000
_cell.angle_alpha   90.00
_cell.angle_beta   90.00
_cell.angle_gamma   90.00
#
_symmetry.space_group_name_H-M   'P 1'
#
loop_
_entity.id
_entity.type
_entity.pdbx_description
1 polymer ?
#
loop_
_entity_poly.entity_id
_entity_poly.type
_entity_poly.pdbx_seq_one_letter_code
_entity_poly.pdbx_strand_id
1 'polypeptide(L)'
;MKRRRKGLSADRVSGRVLALLIALSALVFGAFFLVGYDMPYVADTNFNAPLLTDVLLVYTYVLCGVAVAVAVVAMVRGITVHGGSRYETHGVPAGRISLGVALLLVATLGVTFAMGSAEPVRVNGKWFAEAGWLKLTDMFINTSIVLGLVAVAVVAYGVSGLNRRMNRKDR
;
A
#
# COMPACT_ATOMS: atom_id res chain seq x y z
N MET A 1 41.23 15.50 -1.77
CA MET A 1 40.58 15.44 -0.45
C MET A 1 39.07 15.18 -0.62
N LYS A 2 38.62 13.91 -0.60
CA LYS A 2 37.20 13.53 -0.81
C LYS A 2 36.42 13.76 0.50
N ARG A 3 35.53 14.75 0.53
CA ARG A 3 34.60 14.97 1.66
C ARG A 3 33.70 13.74 1.84
N ARG A 4 33.96 12.92 2.87
CA ARG A 4 33.02 11.90 3.35
C ARG A 4 31.78 12.62 3.90
N ARG A 5 30.68 12.62 3.15
CA ARG A 5 29.36 13.01 3.70
C ARG A 5 29.02 11.96 4.78
N LYS A 6 29.04 12.35 6.06
CA LYS A 6 28.45 11.54 7.14
C LYS A 6 26.94 11.50 6.89
N GLY A 7 26.46 10.43 6.25
CA GLY A 7 25.03 10.17 6.13
C GLY A 7 24.41 9.97 7.52
N LEU A 8 23.19 10.48 7.71
CA LEU A 8 22.38 10.14 8.88
C LEU A 8 22.05 8.64 8.87
N SER A 9 21.96 7.99 10.04
CA SER A 9 21.47 6.60 10.12
C SER A 9 20.11 6.49 9.45
N ALA A 10 19.86 5.38 8.74
CA ALA A 10 18.60 5.13 8.04
C ALA A 10 17.38 5.35 8.95
N ASP A 11 17.47 4.94 10.21
CA ASP A 11 16.41 5.09 11.21
C ASP A 11 16.09 6.58 11.48
N ARG A 12 17.11 7.43 11.55
CA ARG A 12 16.92 8.88 11.76
C ARG A 12 16.35 9.55 10.53
N VAL A 13 16.71 9.09 9.33
CA VAL A 13 16.14 9.59 8.08
C VAL A 13 14.67 9.21 8.00
N SER A 14 14.35 7.93 8.22
CA SER A 14 12.97 7.43 8.23
C SER A 14 12.11 8.17 9.26
N GLY A 15 12.58 8.29 10.51
CA GLY A 15 11.85 8.99 11.56
C GLY A 15 11.59 10.47 11.25
N ARG A 16 12.56 11.17 10.63
CA ARG A 16 12.37 12.56 10.21
C ARG A 16 11.38 12.69 9.05
N VAL A 17 11.47 11.83 8.04
CA VAL A 17 10.54 11.84 6.91
C VAL A 17 9.12 11.54 7.39
N LEU A 18 8.94 10.54 8.25
CA LEU A 18 7.64 10.21 8.84
C LEU A 18 7.08 11.39 9.65
N ALA A 19 7.89 12.00 10.52
CA ALA A 19 7.47 13.15 11.32
C ALA A 19 7.05 14.33 10.44
N LEU A 20 7.78 14.60 9.35
CA LEU A 20 7.43 15.63 8.38
C LEU A 20 6.10 15.32 7.66
N LEU A 21 5.91 14.07 7.22
CA LEU A 21 4.67 13.65 6.56
C LEU A 21 3.46 13.73 7.50
N ILE A 22 3.63 13.39 8.78
CA ILE A 22 2.57 13.52 9.79
C ILE A 22 2.26 14.99 10.03
N ALA A 23 3.27 15.83 10.25
CA ALA A 23 3.08 17.26 10.49
C ALA A 23 2.40 17.94 9.29
N LEU A 24 2.81 17.62 8.06
CA LEU A 24 2.21 18.15 6.85
C LEU A 24 0.76 17.66 6.67
N SER A 25 0.50 16.37 6.92
CA SER A 25 -0.86 15.82 6.86
C SER A 25 -1.78 16.47 7.88
N ALA A 26 -1.32 16.63 9.12
CA ALA A 26 -2.08 17.31 10.18
C ALA A 26 -2.36 18.78 9.83
N LEU A 27 -1.39 19.48 9.22
CA LEU A 27 -1.55 20.86 8.76
C LEU A 27 -2.62 20.95 7.66
N VAL A 28 -2.51 20.15 6.59
CA VAL A 28 -3.47 20.18 5.46
C VAL A 28 -4.86 19.78 5.93
N PHE A 29 -4.96 18.73 6.75
CA PHE A 29 -6.23 18.27 7.31
C PHE A 29 -6.84 19.32 8.25
N GLY A 30 -6.05 19.89 9.16
CA GLY A 30 -6.49 20.96 10.04
C GLY A 30 -6.97 22.19 9.27
N ALA A 31 -6.23 22.62 8.25
CA ALA A 31 -6.64 23.73 7.40
C ALA A 31 -7.97 23.45 6.69
N PHE A 32 -8.19 22.23 6.19
CA PHE A 32 -9.45 21.83 5.56
C PHE A 32 -10.67 22.00 6.48
N PHE A 33 -10.56 21.66 7.77
CA PHE A 33 -11.66 21.83 8.73
C PHE A 33 -11.80 23.26 9.24
N LEU A 34 -10.72 24.04 9.29
CA LEU A 34 -10.72 25.38 9.87
C LEU A 34 -11.05 26.48 8.84
N VAL A 35 -10.82 26.24 7.55
CA VAL A 35 -10.94 27.26 6.50
C VAL A 35 -12.11 26.94 5.58
N GLY A 36 -13.21 27.69 5.75
CA GLY A 36 -14.35 27.66 4.83
C GLY A 36 -15.07 26.32 4.78
N TYR A 37 -15.19 25.62 5.92
CA TYR A 37 -15.81 24.30 6.03
C TYR A 37 -17.33 24.31 5.74
N ASP A 38 -18.05 25.34 6.17
CA ASP A 38 -19.51 25.44 6.02
C ASP A 38 -19.97 25.92 4.63
N MET A 39 -19.13 25.78 3.61
CA MET A 39 -19.47 26.20 2.24
C MET A 39 -20.34 25.11 1.57
N PRO A 40 -21.57 25.43 1.11
CA PRO A 40 -22.47 24.44 0.54
C PRO A 40 -21.99 24.00 -0.85
N TYR A 41 -22.16 22.72 -1.17
CA TYR A 41 -21.80 22.17 -2.46
C TYR A 41 -22.81 22.55 -3.54
N VAL A 42 -22.31 23.04 -4.68
CA VAL A 42 -23.13 23.63 -5.76
C VAL A 42 -24.15 22.65 -6.36
N ALA A 43 -23.81 21.37 -6.45
CA ALA A 43 -24.69 20.37 -7.04
C ALA A 43 -25.67 19.73 -6.04
N ASP A 44 -25.41 19.86 -4.74
CA ASP A 44 -26.29 19.36 -3.68
C ASP A 44 -25.98 20.07 -2.35
N THR A 45 -26.85 20.99 -1.96
CA THR A 45 -26.68 21.84 -0.76
C THR A 45 -26.77 21.06 0.55
N ASN A 46 -27.12 19.76 0.52
CA ASN A 46 -27.05 18.89 1.69
C ASN A 46 -25.61 18.49 2.05
N PHE A 47 -24.65 18.74 1.15
CA PHE A 47 -23.24 18.46 1.37
C PHE A 47 -22.44 19.75 1.47
N ASN A 48 -21.47 19.76 2.37
CA ASN A 48 -20.47 20.81 2.40
C ASN A 48 -19.35 20.47 1.43
N ALA A 49 -18.88 21.46 0.68
CA ALA A 49 -17.65 21.41 -0.10
C ALA A 49 -16.71 22.49 0.42
N PRO A 50 -15.93 22.20 1.48
CA PRO A 50 -15.00 23.16 2.05
C PRO A 50 -14.08 23.78 1.00
N LEU A 51 -13.66 25.03 1.22
CA LEU A 51 -12.81 25.78 0.26
C LEU A 51 -11.53 25.02 -0.13
N LEU A 52 -10.95 24.25 0.80
CA LEU A 52 -9.71 23.50 0.60
C LEU A 52 -9.92 22.05 0.15
N THR A 53 -11.13 21.65 -0.28
CA THR A 53 -11.42 20.29 -0.75
C THR A 53 -10.49 19.88 -1.89
N ASP A 54 -10.31 20.74 -2.90
CA ASP A 54 -9.44 20.45 -4.04
C ASP A 54 -7.98 20.27 -3.61
N VAL A 55 -7.50 21.09 -2.67
CA VAL A 55 -6.15 20.98 -2.11
C VAL A 55 -5.98 19.65 -1.38
N LEU A 56 -6.97 19.25 -0.57
CA LEU A 56 -6.95 17.98 0.15
C LEU A 56 -6.97 16.78 -0.81
N LEU A 57 -7.76 16.85 -1.89
CA LEU A 57 -7.81 15.82 -2.92
C LEU A 57 -6.48 15.68 -3.65
N VAL A 58 -5.91 16.80 -4.13
CA VAL A 58 -4.59 16.80 -4.79
C VAL A 58 -3.52 16.27 -3.85
N TYR A 59 -3.51 16.70 -2.58
CA TYR A 59 -2.58 16.19 -1.57
C TYR A 59 -2.68 14.68 -1.41
N THR A 60 -3.89 14.15 -1.31
CA THR A 60 -4.15 12.71 -1.19
C THR A 60 -3.67 11.94 -2.41
N TYR A 61 -3.93 12.43 -3.62
CA TYR A 61 -3.46 11.80 -4.85
C TYR A 61 -1.94 11.81 -4.96
N VAL A 62 -1.28 12.91 -4.58
CA VAL A 62 0.19 13.00 -4.57
C VAL A 62 0.78 12.00 -3.58
N LEU A 63 0.25 11.92 -2.35
CA LEU A 63 0.73 10.95 -1.36
C LEU A 63 0.54 9.51 -1.83
N CYS A 64 -0.62 9.20 -2.39
CA CYS A 64 -0.91 7.88 -2.95
C CYS A 64 0.08 7.54 -4.08
N GLY A 65 0.29 8.46 -5.03
CA GLY A 65 1.24 8.30 -6.13
C GLY A 65 2.67 8.09 -5.66
N VAL A 66 3.13 8.87 -4.66
CA VAL A 66 4.46 8.70 -4.05
C VAL A 66 4.57 7.34 -3.35
N ALA A 67 3.54 6.92 -2.60
CA ALA A 67 3.54 5.61 -1.93
C ALA A 67 3.66 4.46 -2.92
N VAL A 68 2.87 4.49 -4.01
CA VAL A 68 2.94 3.50 -5.10
C VAL A 68 4.34 3.52 -5.75
N ALA A 69 4.87 4.70 -6.07
CA ALA A 69 6.19 4.82 -6.68
C ALA A 69 7.30 4.24 -5.78
N VAL A 70 7.26 4.54 -4.48
CA VAL A 70 8.22 4.00 -3.50
C VAL A 70 8.07 2.48 -3.38
N ALA A 71 6.85 1.95 -3.36
CA ALA A 71 6.59 0.51 -3.32
C ALA A 71 7.16 -0.21 -4.55
N VAL A 72 6.93 0.33 -5.75
CA VAL A 72 7.48 -0.21 -7.00
C VAL A 72 9.01 -0.15 -7.00
N VAL A 73 9.60 0.98 -6.62
CA VAL A 73 11.07 1.13 -6.54
C VAL A 73 11.67 0.15 -5.52
N ALA A 74 11.03 -0.03 -4.37
CA ALA A 74 11.45 -0.98 -3.35
C ALA A 74 11.38 -2.43 -3.87
N MET A 75 10.30 -2.78 -4.57
CA MET A 75 10.14 -4.10 -5.19
C MET A 75 11.22 -4.36 -6.24
N VAL A 76 11.42 -3.43 -7.18
CA VAL A 76 12.43 -3.57 -8.24
C VAL A 76 13.84 -3.66 -7.67
N ARG A 77 14.17 -2.83 -6.66
CA ARG A 77 15.47 -2.92 -5.96
C ARG A 77 15.61 -4.23 -5.19
N GLY A 78 14.55 -4.70 -4.55
CA GLY A 78 14.51 -6.00 -3.89
C GLY A 78 14.88 -7.12 -4.85
N ILE A 79 14.22 -7.18 -6.01
CA ILE A 79 14.44 -8.18 -7.05
C ILE A 79 15.85 -8.07 -7.66
N THR A 80 16.28 -6.86 -8.03
CA THR A 80 17.58 -6.67 -8.70
C THR A 80 18.77 -6.94 -7.80
N VAL A 81 18.68 -6.60 -6.51
CA VAL A 81 19.78 -6.77 -5.56
C VAL A 81 19.80 -8.17 -4.94
N HIS A 82 18.62 -8.78 -4.70
CA HIS A 82 18.49 -10.03 -3.95
C HIS A 82 17.94 -11.21 -4.77
N GLY A 83 17.39 -10.96 -5.96
CA GLY A 83 16.64 -11.97 -6.74
C GLY A 83 17.48 -13.03 -7.45
N GLY A 84 18.81 -12.85 -7.53
CA GLY A 84 19.73 -13.86 -8.10
C GLY A 84 20.80 -14.36 -7.13
N SER A 85 20.87 -13.78 -5.93
CA SER A 85 21.91 -14.08 -4.97
C SER A 85 21.53 -15.30 -4.12
N ARG A 86 22.50 -16.16 -3.84
CA ARG A 86 22.49 -17.12 -2.72
C ARG A 86 22.54 -16.33 -1.38
N TYR A 87 21.70 -15.28 -1.29
CA TYR A 87 21.56 -14.40 -0.13
C TYR A 87 20.83 -15.20 0.93
N GLU A 88 21.63 -15.98 1.62
CA GLU A 88 21.24 -16.82 2.72
C GLU A 88 21.56 -16.08 4.01
N THR A 89 20.54 -15.49 4.62
CA THR A 89 20.66 -14.99 5.99
C THR A 89 20.47 -16.20 6.90
N HIS A 90 21.54 -16.68 7.55
CA HIS A 90 21.50 -17.86 8.42
C HIS A 90 20.97 -19.14 7.73
N GLY A 91 21.35 -19.40 6.48
CA GLY A 91 20.94 -20.61 5.73
C GLY A 91 19.52 -20.57 5.18
N VAL A 92 18.80 -19.46 5.36
CA VAL A 92 17.47 -19.24 4.77
C VAL A 92 17.63 -18.40 3.49
N PRO A 93 17.16 -18.89 2.31
CA PRO A 93 17.31 -18.19 1.04
C PRO A 93 16.37 -16.98 0.95
N ALA A 94 16.65 -15.94 1.72
CA ALA A 94 15.82 -14.75 1.90
C ALA A 94 15.55 -14.02 0.58
N GLY A 95 16.51 -14.02 -0.35
CA GLY A 95 16.32 -13.47 -1.69
C GLY A 95 15.22 -14.18 -2.49
N ARG A 96 15.16 -15.52 -2.44
CA ARG A 96 14.13 -16.32 -3.15
C ARG A 96 12.76 -16.13 -2.52
N ILE A 97 12.69 -16.03 -1.19
CA ILE A 97 11.45 -15.76 -0.47
C ILE A 97 10.92 -14.38 -0.83
N SER A 98 11.76 -13.34 -0.79
CA SER A 98 11.37 -11.98 -1.14
C SER A 98 10.86 -11.88 -2.58
N LEU A 99 11.54 -12.54 -3.52
CA LEU A 99 11.08 -12.63 -4.92
C LEU A 99 9.73 -13.35 -5.02
N GLY A 100 9.58 -14.50 -4.34
CA GLY A 100 8.33 -15.25 -4.33
C GLY A 100 7.16 -14.44 -3.80
N VAL A 101 7.36 -13.70 -2.70
CA VAL A 101 6.35 -12.81 -2.12
C VAL A 101 5.99 -11.67 -3.08
N ALA A 102 6.99 -11.05 -3.73
CA ALA A 102 6.74 -9.98 -4.70
C ALA A 102 5.95 -10.48 -5.92
N LEU A 103 6.32 -11.63 -6.48
CA LEU A 103 5.60 -12.24 -7.59
C LEU A 103 4.20 -12.65 -7.20
N LEU A 104 4.01 -13.23 -6.01
CA LEU A 104 2.69 -13.59 -5.49
C LEU A 104 1.79 -12.36 -5.36
N LEU A 105 2.32 -11.24 -4.85
CA LEU A 105 1.58 -9.98 -4.74
C LEU A 105 1.14 -9.47 -6.13
N VAL A 106 2.07 -9.38 -7.07
CA VAL A 106 1.78 -8.91 -8.44
C VAL A 106 0.78 -9.83 -9.14
N ALA A 107 0.95 -11.14 -9.01
CA ALA A 107 0.02 -12.12 -9.56
C ALA A 107 -1.38 -11.98 -8.95
N THR A 108 -1.48 -11.82 -7.63
CA THR A 108 -2.77 -11.66 -6.95
C THR A 108 -3.48 -10.38 -7.39
N LEU A 109 -2.76 -9.26 -7.52
CA LEU A 109 -3.30 -8.02 -8.07
C LEU A 109 -3.77 -8.19 -9.52
N GLY A 110 -2.95 -8.84 -10.37
CA GLY A 110 -3.31 -9.08 -11.77
C GLY A 110 -4.56 -9.97 -11.93
N VAL A 111 -4.64 -11.06 -11.17
CA VAL A 111 -5.78 -11.99 -11.19
C VAL A 111 -7.05 -11.31 -10.69
N THR A 112 -6.99 -10.61 -9.55
CA THR A 112 -8.16 -9.92 -8.99
C THR A 112 -8.60 -8.74 -9.85
N PHE A 113 -7.70 -8.08 -10.58
CA PHE A 113 -8.07 -7.06 -11.56
C PHE A 113 -8.78 -7.65 -12.78
N ALA A 114 -8.27 -8.77 -13.29
CA ALA A 114 -8.89 -9.46 -14.42
C ALA A 114 -10.31 -9.94 -14.08
N MET A 115 -10.49 -10.44 -12.85
CA MET A 115 -11.77 -10.89 -12.31
C MET A 115 -12.65 -9.75 -11.78
N GLY A 116 -12.13 -8.53 -11.65
CA GLY A 116 -12.84 -7.39 -11.08
C GLY A 116 -14.04 -6.97 -11.92
N SER A 117 -15.12 -6.60 -11.24
CA SER A 117 -16.37 -6.13 -11.84
C SER A 117 -16.24 -4.72 -12.41
N ALA A 118 -16.91 -4.51 -13.54
CA ALA A 118 -17.10 -3.19 -14.16
C ALA A 118 -18.57 -2.72 -14.08
N GLU A 119 -19.38 -3.38 -13.25
CA GLU A 119 -20.79 -3.03 -13.08
C GLU A 119 -20.94 -1.65 -12.42
N PRO A 120 -21.78 -0.75 -12.99
CA PRO A 120 -22.00 0.55 -12.41
C PRO A 120 -22.56 0.46 -10.99
N VAL A 121 -21.98 1.25 -10.08
CA VAL A 121 -22.41 1.30 -8.69
C VAL A 121 -23.12 2.62 -8.42
N ARG A 122 -24.21 2.57 -7.67
CA ARG A 122 -24.94 3.76 -7.23
C ARG A 122 -24.49 4.14 -5.82
N VAL A 123 -23.91 5.33 -5.68
CA VAL A 123 -23.50 5.89 -4.38
C VAL A 123 -24.19 7.23 -4.19
N ASN A 124 -24.94 7.37 -3.10
CA ASN A 124 -25.65 8.59 -2.75
C ASN A 124 -26.49 9.16 -3.92
N GLY A 125 -27.24 8.29 -4.59
CA GLY A 125 -28.11 8.66 -5.70
C GLY A 125 -27.41 8.80 -7.07
N LYS A 126 -26.09 8.94 -7.13
CA LYS A 126 -25.31 9.11 -8.37
C LYS A 126 -24.73 7.79 -8.86
N TRP A 127 -24.70 7.62 -10.19
CA TRP A 127 -24.12 6.45 -10.84
C TRP A 127 -22.64 6.66 -11.13
N PHE A 128 -21.82 5.69 -10.72
CA PHE A 128 -20.41 5.59 -11.05
C PHE A 128 -20.24 4.43 -12.03
N ALA A 129 -19.88 4.73 -13.28
CA ALA A 129 -19.83 3.77 -14.38
C ALA A 129 -18.44 3.67 -15.04
N GLU A 130 -17.43 4.35 -14.48
CA GLU A 130 -16.08 4.32 -15.02
C GLU A 130 -15.41 2.97 -14.74
N ALA A 131 -15.45 2.08 -15.75
CA ALA A 131 -14.98 0.69 -15.64
C ALA A 131 -13.56 0.55 -15.09
N GLY A 132 -12.65 1.47 -15.43
CA GLY A 132 -11.28 1.46 -14.92
C GLY A 132 -11.21 1.61 -13.40
N TRP A 133 -11.92 2.58 -12.83
CA TRP A 133 -11.96 2.81 -11.39
C TRP A 133 -12.75 1.75 -10.63
N LEU A 134 -13.83 1.24 -11.23
CA LEU A 134 -14.62 0.15 -10.66
C LEU A 134 -13.76 -1.10 -10.51
N LYS A 135 -13.09 -1.52 -11.59
CA LYS A 135 -12.18 -2.68 -11.55
C LYS A 135 -10.98 -2.48 -10.63
N LEU A 136 -10.39 -1.28 -10.63
CA LEU A 136 -9.25 -0.98 -9.77
C LEU A 136 -9.64 -1.08 -8.28
N THR A 137 -10.82 -0.55 -7.92
CA THR A 137 -11.33 -0.61 -6.55
C THR A 137 -11.65 -2.05 -6.15
N ASP A 138 -12.31 -2.80 -7.03
CA ASP A 138 -12.67 -4.20 -6.76
C ASP A 138 -11.43 -5.10 -6.66
N MET A 139 -10.40 -4.87 -7.48
CA MET A 139 -9.09 -5.52 -7.38
C MET A 139 -8.49 -5.34 -5.98
N PHE A 140 -8.47 -4.11 -5.45
CA PHE A 140 -7.88 -3.83 -4.13
C PHE A 140 -8.69 -4.49 -3.00
N ILE A 141 -10.01 -4.44 -3.06
CA ILE A 141 -10.89 -5.09 -2.08
C ILE A 141 -10.62 -6.60 -2.06
N ASN A 142 -10.71 -7.26 -3.21
CA ASN A 142 -10.52 -8.71 -3.30
C ASN A 142 -9.09 -9.13 -2.94
N THR A 143 -8.07 -8.38 -3.38
CA THR A 143 -6.68 -8.65 -3.00
C THR A 143 -6.48 -8.54 -1.49
N SER A 144 -7.05 -7.52 -0.84
CA SER A 144 -6.91 -7.35 0.62
C SER A 144 -7.53 -8.51 1.41
N ILE A 145 -8.68 -9.01 0.97
CA ILE A 145 -9.36 -10.15 1.59
C ILE A 145 -8.52 -11.42 1.41
N VAL A 146 -8.06 -11.70 0.19
CA VAL A 146 -7.23 -12.88 -0.11
C VAL A 146 -5.94 -12.86 0.71
N LEU A 147 -5.22 -11.74 0.71
CA LEU A 147 -3.97 -11.61 1.49
C LEU A 147 -4.24 -11.70 3.00
N GLY A 148 -5.34 -11.15 3.49
CA GLY A 148 -5.77 -11.27 4.89
C GLY A 148 -6.02 -12.72 5.29
N LEU A 149 -6.74 -13.48 4.48
CA LEU A 149 -6.99 -14.91 4.71
C LEU A 149 -5.71 -15.74 4.67
N VAL A 150 -4.84 -15.49 3.69
CA VAL A 150 -3.52 -16.15 3.60
C VAL A 150 -2.68 -15.85 4.84
N ALA A 151 -2.64 -14.59 5.29
CA ALA A 151 -1.91 -14.22 6.50
C ALA A 151 -2.43 -14.96 7.74
N VAL A 152 -3.75 -15.01 7.94
CA VAL A 152 -4.36 -15.77 9.05
C VAL A 152 -4.01 -17.26 8.96
N ALA A 153 -4.11 -17.87 7.78
CA ALA A 153 -3.80 -19.28 7.57
C ALA A 153 -2.32 -19.60 7.86
N VAL A 154 -1.40 -18.76 7.40
CA VAL A 154 0.04 -18.92 7.63
C VAL A 154 0.38 -18.78 9.12
N VAL A 155 -0.23 -17.82 9.82
CA VAL A 155 -0.05 -17.66 11.28
C VAL A 155 -0.59 -18.87 12.03
N ALA A 156 -1.79 -19.34 11.70
CA ALA A 156 -2.38 -20.52 12.32
C ALA A 156 -1.51 -21.76 12.12
N TYR A 157 -0.99 -21.97 10.90
CA TYR A 157 -0.05 -23.04 10.59
C TYR A 157 1.25 -22.92 11.41
N GLY A 158 1.82 -21.72 11.50
CA GLY A 158 3.04 -21.46 12.28
C GLY A 158 2.86 -21.75 13.77
N VAL A 159 1.76 -21.31 14.37
CA VAL A 159 1.45 -21.52 15.80
C VAL A 159 1.09 -22.97 16.10
N SER A 160 0.41 -23.67 15.20
CA SER A 160 0.02 -25.07 15.37
C SER A 160 1.21 -26.04 15.53
N GLY A 161 2.42 -25.60 15.19
CA GLY A 161 3.63 -26.42 15.27
C GLY A 161 3.66 -27.58 14.26
N LEU A 162 2.71 -27.64 13.31
CA LEU A 162 2.67 -28.65 12.25
C LEU A 162 3.99 -28.69 11.46
N ASN A 163 4.60 -27.54 11.22
CA ASN A 163 5.91 -27.43 10.59
C ASN A 163 7.00 -28.24 11.33
N ARG A 164 7.00 -28.23 12.67
CA ARG A 164 7.97 -29.00 13.49
C ARG A 164 7.69 -30.50 13.44
N ARG A 165 6.43 -30.91 13.28
CA ARG A 165 6.03 -32.32 13.22
C ARG A 165 6.36 -32.95 11.87
N MET A 166 6.17 -32.22 10.77
CA MET A 166 6.57 -32.66 9.43
C MET A 166 8.09 -32.85 9.32
N ASN A 167 8.88 -31.89 9.80
CA ASN A 167 10.35 -31.95 9.72
C ASN A 167 11.00 -33.07 10.56
N ARG A 168 10.23 -33.73 11.43
CA ARG A 168 10.69 -34.86 12.26
C ARG A 168 10.39 -36.23 11.62
N LYS A 169 9.54 -36.26 10.58
CA LYS A 169 9.18 -37.48 9.85
C LYS A 169 10.15 -37.81 8.71
N ASP A 170 10.91 -36.80 8.26
CA ASP A 170 11.91 -36.90 7.19
C ASP A 170 13.35 -37.10 7.71
N ARG A 171 13.53 -37.42 9.01
CA ARG A 171 14.79 -37.87 9.62
C ARG A 171 14.63 -39.29 10.15
#